data_AF-I4G7T4-F1
#
_entry.id   AF-I4G7T4-F1
#
_cell.length_a   1.000
_cell.length_b   1.000
_cell.length_c   1.000
_cell.angle_alpha   90.00
_cell.angle_beta   90.00
_cell.angle_gamma   90.00
#
_symmetry.space_group_name_H-M   'P 1'
#
loop_
_entity.id
_entity.type
_entity.pdbx_description
1 polymer ?
#
loop_
_entity_poly.entity_id
_entity_poly.type
_entity_poly.pdbx_seq_one_letter_code
_entity_poly.pdbx_strand_id
1 'polypeptide(L)' 'MAISIKPDWVIIDEKLARRVAKAMKLPVKGTLGILLVGFDMGYLSKQEILDLSQQLINHGIRISSPIINWLKTELDNDH' A
#
# COMPACT_ATOMS: atom_id res chain seq x y z
N MET A 1 10.78 4.49 -18.73
CA MET A 1 10.63 5.68 -17.86
C MET A 1 10.89 5.33 -16.40
N ALA A 2 10.12 4.47 -15.72
CA ALA A 2 10.36 4.16 -14.30
C ALA A 2 11.77 3.60 -14.01
N ILE A 3 12.29 2.67 -14.83
CA ILE A 3 13.65 2.11 -14.65
C ILE A 3 14.73 3.20 -14.71
N SER A 4 14.58 4.17 -15.63
CA SER A 4 15.59 5.20 -15.84
C SER A 4 15.60 6.24 -14.72
N ILE A 5 14.43 6.57 -14.15
CA ILE A 5 14.31 7.55 -13.07
C ILE A 5 14.57 6.96 -11.67
N LYS A 6 14.60 5.63 -11.54
CA LYS A 6 14.85 4.90 -10.28
C LYS A 6 14.04 5.44 -9.09
N PRO A 7 12.70 5.43 -9.16
CA PRO A 7 11.88 5.97 -8.09
C PRO A 7 11.93 5.04 -6.87
N ASP A 8 11.69 5.60 -5.69
CA ASP A 8 11.56 4.81 -4.45
C ASP A 8 10.42 3.79 -4.54
N TRP A 9 9.37 4.11 -5.30
CA TRP A 9 8.24 3.21 -5.57
C TRP A 9 7.42 3.63 -6.79
N VAL A 10 6.60 2.69 -7.28
CA VAL A 10 5.66 2.88 -8.38
C VAL A 10 4.25 2.48 -7.96
N ILE A 11 3.26 3.24 -8.41
CA ILE A 11 1.84 2.87 -8.33
C ILE A 11 1.41 2.43 -9.74
N ILE A 12 0.78 1.26 -9.81
CA ILE A 12 0.29 0.70 -11.07
C ILE A 12 -1.12 0.19 -10.82
N ASP A 13 -2.06 0.53 -11.70
CA ASP A 13 -3.45 0.13 -11.56
C ASP A 13 -3.68 -1.29 -12.13
N GLU A 14 -3.18 -1.55 -13.34
CA GLU A 14 -3.41 -2.81 -14.05
C GLU A 14 -2.60 -3.99 -13.46
N LYS A 15 -3.24 -5.16 -13.33
CA LYS A 15 -2.70 -6.35 -12.65
C LYS A 15 -1.51 -6.97 -13.39
N LEU A 16 -1.57 -7.09 -14.71
CA LEU A 16 -0.47 -7.63 -15.53
C LEU A 16 0.75 -6.70 -15.48
N ALA A 17 0.55 -5.39 -15.64
CA ALA A 17 1.59 -4.37 -15.52
C ALA A 17 2.25 -4.42 -14.13
N ARG A 18 1.46 -4.63 -13.07
CA ARG A 18 1.98 -4.84 -11.71
C ARG A 18 2.86 -6.08 -11.61
N ARG A 19 2.47 -7.19 -12.26
CA ARG A 19 3.28 -8.42 -12.32
C ARG A 19 4.59 -8.18 -13.05
N VAL A 20 4.56 -7.47 -14.17
CA VAL A 20 5.76 -7.09 -14.94
C VAL A 20 6.68 -6.22 -14.08
N ALA A 21 6.17 -5.18 -13.42
CA ALA A 21 6.96 -4.32 -12.54
C ALA A 21 7.63 -5.10 -11.40
N LYS A 22 6.90 -6.04 -10.78
CA LYS A 22 7.48 -6.95 -9.77
C LYS A 22 8.59 -7.82 -10.35
N ALA A 23 8.41 -8.39 -11.55
CA ALA A 23 9.45 -9.17 -12.22
C ALA A 23 10.69 -8.33 -12.54
N MET A 24 10.49 -7.04 -12.81
CA MET A 24 11.55 -6.05 -13.03
C MET A 24 12.15 -5.51 -11.73
N LYS A 25 11.77 -6.07 -10.56
CA LYS A 25 12.20 -5.65 -9.23
C LYS A 25 11.91 -4.18 -8.91
N LEU A 26 10.90 -3.61 -9.55
CA LEU A 26 10.43 -2.27 -9.18
C LEU A 26 9.64 -2.35 -7.85
N PRO A 27 9.91 -1.45 -6.90
CA PRO A 27 9.17 -1.39 -5.64
C PRO A 27 7.73 -0.92 -5.89
N VAL A 28 6.78 -1.85 -5.94
CA VAL A 28 5.37 -1.52 -6.19
C VAL A 28 4.65 -1.22 -4.88
N LYS A 29 4.00 -0.06 -4.76
CA LYS A 29 3.02 0.22 -3.72
C LYS A 29 1.59 0.17 -4.30
N GLY A 30 0.67 -0.37 -3.51
CA GLY A 30 -0.78 -0.28 -3.74
C GLY A 30 -1.41 0.68 -2.74
N THR A 31 -2.73 0.87 -2.79
CA THR A 31 -3.47 1.82 -1.96
C THR A 31 -3.11 1.76 -0.47
N LEU A 32 -3.11 0.57 0.14
CA LEU A 32 -2.74 0.43 1.56
C LEU A 32 -1.27 0.74 1.84
N GLY A 33 -0.39 0.49 0.87
CA GLY A 33 1.01 0.86 0.98
C GLY A 33 1.20 2.38 0.96
N ILE A 34 0.29 3.13 0.32
CA ILE A 34 0.28 4.60 0.36
C ILE A 34 -0.22 5.09 1.70
N LEU A 35 -1.28 4.47 2.22
CA LEU A 35 -1.79 4.79 3.55
C LEU A 35 -0.68 4.59 4.60
N LEU A 36 0.00 3.44 4.58
CA LEU A 36 1.10 3.16 5.50
C LEU A 36 2.20 4.22 5.41
N VAL A 37 2.66 4.58 4.20
CA VAL A 37 3.63 5.67 4.02
C VAL A 37 3.16 6.99 4.64
N GLY A 38 1.86 7.30 4.56
CA GLY A 38 1.28 8.48 5.20
C GLY A 38 1.37 8.44 6.72
N PHE A 39 1.26 7.26 7.34
CA PHE A 39 1.48 7.07 8.77
C PHE A 39 2.96 7.16 9.14
N ASP A 40 3.85 6.51 8.38
CA ASP A 40 5.30 6.58 8.59
C ASP A 40 5.80 8.04 8.54
N MET A 41 5.16 8.87 7.71
CA MET A 41 5.45 10.31 7.58
C MET A 41 4.73 11.20 8.61
N GLY A 42 3.90 10.62 9.49
CA GLY A 42 3.13 11.35 10.51
C GLY A 42 1.93 12.14 9.98
N TYR A 43 1.51 11.92 8.73
CA TYR A 43 0.33 12.57 8.15
C TYR A 43 -0.99 11.90 8.56
N LEU A 44 -0.94 10.62 8.90
CA LEU A 44 -2.10 9.84 9.33
C LEU A 44 -1.79 9.16 10.66
N SER A 45 -2.77 9.15 11.55
CA SER A 45 -2.73 8.31 12.74
C SER A 45 -3.07 6.86 12.40
N LYS A 46 -2.68 5.96 13.30
CA LYS A 46 -3.04 4.54 13.23
C LYS A 46 -4.54 4.31 13.10
N GLN A 47 -5.35 5.05 13.87
CA GLN A 47 -6.81 4.92 13.84
C GLN A 47 -7.37 5.36 12.48
N GLU A 48 -6.89 6.46 11.92
CA GLU A 48 -7.32 6.94 10.60
C GLU A 48 -7.03 5.92 9.50
N ILE A 49 -5.88 5.24 9.53
CA ILE A 49 -5.58 4.19 8.55
C ILE A 49 -6.53 3.01 8.68
N LEU A 50 -6.83 2.57 9.89
CA LEU A 50 -7.75 1.45 10.11
C LEU A 50 -9.15 1.81 9.61
N ASP A 51 -9.62 3.03 9.89
CA ASP A 51 -10.93 3.52 9.45
C ASP A 51 -10.99 3.65 7.92
N LEU A 52 -9.98 4.25 7.29
CA LEU A 52 -9.89 4.36 5.83
C LEU A 52 -9.82 2.98 5.16
N SER A 53 -9.07 2.05 5.73
CA SER A 53 -8.98 0.67 5.22
C SER A 53 -10.34 -0.04 5.29
N GLN A 54 -11.10 0.17 6.36
CA GLN A 54 -12.45 -0.37 6.49
C GLN A 54 -13.42 0.32 5.51
N GLN A 55 -13.31 1.64 5.31
CA GLN A 55 -14.10 2.36 4.33
C GLN A 55 -13.85 1.83 2.91
N LEU A 56 -12.62 1.55 2.52
CA LEU A 56 -12.32 0.96 1.21
C LEU A 56 -13.09 -0.36 0.99
N ILE A 57 -13.11 -1.24 2.00
CA ILE A 57 -13.87 -2.50 1.95
C ILE A 57 -15.37 -2.22 1.81
N ASN A 58 -15.90 -1.30 2.61
CA ASN A 58 -17.32 -0.95 2.61
C ASN A 58 -17.77 -0.38 1.25
N HIS A 59 -16.88 0.32 0.54
CA HIS A 59 -17.12 0.82 -0.82
C HIS A 59 -16.86 -0.21 -1.92
N GLY A 60 -16.64 -1.47 -1.57
CA GLY A 60 -16.52 -2.59 -2.53
C GLY A 60 -15.09 -2.87 -3.01
N ILE A 61 -14.06 -2.22 -2.46
CA ILE A 61 -12.67 -2.56 -2.77
C ILE A 61 -12.31 -3.87 -2.08
N ARG A 62 -12.03 -4.89 -2.90
CA ARG A 62 -11.63 -6.20 -2.38
C ARG A 62 -10.22 -6.14 -1.80
N ILE A 63 -10.12 -6.26 -0.49
CA ILE A 63 -8.87 -6.45 0.23
C ILE A 63 -8.92 -7.81 0.92
N SER A 64 -7.90 -8.65 0.73
CA SER A 64 -7.86 -9.95 1.37
C SER A 64 -7.51 -9.82 2.85
N SER A 65 -8.06 -10.69 3.71
CA SER A 65 -7.77 -10.70 5.14
C SER A 65 -6.27 -10.76 5.47
N PRO A 66 -5.42 -11.53 4.75
CA PRO A 66 -3.97 -11.51 4.98
C PRO A 66 -3.34 -10.13 4.79
N ILE A 67 -3.82 -9.33 3.84
CA ILE A 67 -3.30 -7.99 3.59
C ILE A 67 -3.73 -7.04 4.72
N ILE A 68 -4.96 -7.13 5.20
CA ILE A 68 -5.42 -6.34 6.36
C ILE A 68 -4.64 -6.70 7.63
N ASN A 69 -4.39 -7.99 7.86
CA ASN A 69 -3.62 -8.44 9.01
C ASN A 69 -2.17 -7.95 8.92
N TRP A 70 -1.54 -8.04 7.74
CA TRP A 70 -0.22 -7.47 7.51
C TRP A 70 -0.19 -5.96 7.83
N LEU A 71 -1.17 -5.20 7.35
CA LEU A 71 -1.25 -3.76 7.63
C LEU A 71 -1.31 -3.49 9.13
N LYS A 72 -2.13 -4.23 9.88
CA LYS A 72 -2.23 -4.09 11.34
C LYS A 72 -0.88 -4.36 12.03
N THR A 73 -0.20 -5.43 11.62
CA THR A 73 1.13 -5.76 12.14
C THR A 73 2.14 -4.63 11.91
N GLU A 74 2.16 -4.00 10.73
CA GLU A 74 3.09 -2.88 10.52
C GLU A 74 2.75 -1.65 11.37
N LEU A 75 1.46 -1.35 11.54
CA LEU A 75 1.03 -0.26 12.43
C LEU A 75 1.29 -0.54 13.92
N ASP A 76 1.57 -1.79 14.30
CA ASP A 76 1.96 -2.20 15.66
C ASP A 76 3.48 -2.19 15.86
N ASN A 77 4.26 -2.31 14.76
CA ASN A 77 5.72 -2.41 14.81
C ASN A 77 6.45 -1.06 14.90
N ASP A 78 5.81 0.06 14.53
CA ASP A 78 6.38 1.41 14.60
C ASP A 78 6.19 2.06 15.99
N HIS A 79 6.90 1.53 16.99
CA HIS A 79 7.07 2.11 18.33
C HIS A 79 8.56 2.33 18.67
#